data_AF-A0A1Q3UPE5-F1
#
_entry.id   AF-A0A1Q3UPE5-F1
#
_cell.length_a   1.000
_cell.length_b   1.000
_cell.length_c   1.000
_cell.angle_alpha   90.00
_cell.angle_beta   90.00
_cell.angle_gamma   90.00
#
_symmetry.space_group_name_H-M   'P 1'
#
loop_
_entity.id
_entity.type
_entity.pdbx_description
1 polymer ?
#
loop_
_entity_poly.entity_id
_entity_poly.type
_entity_poly.pdbx_seq_one_letter_code
_entity_poly.pdbx_strand_id
1 'polypeptide(L)'
;MRLRPAPVVAVAGIALLALAVPLLPLDNPTRMDIAHRLAGPSAAHWLGQDEYGRDVLTRLLWGARVSLSVAAASSGIACLLGILLGLMGGFLRGIVEVLTVRSMDVVLCFPPLLLALLVVTLLGPGAGTLIPVLAVLYLPGFVRVVYAGVLTVRSQDYVEAVRALGAGPVRIMGRTILPNIAGPVLVQFSLAAASAVVLESGLSFLGLGVVPPAPSWGLMIGAARSTMTQSPLLLLWPCAALTLTILAMNALCDALRDAVDPHGVPPRRRGAVRLPALLPGLVPDRGSALELRNLTVAIDTPRGPIHPVRDVSLRVAPGETLAVVGESGSGKSLTGLAVLGLLPPVARIEQGAAFVEGREVLRLPEPARRSLRGGAMAMIFQDPLSSLNPVHRIGDQIAEGLTAHARTRQSAHRLRQRVVDLLTRVGIPDPAARARAYPHELSGGMRQRAMIAMAIANDPRVLIADEPTTALDVTIQAQVLTLLGDLRRERGMGVVFITHSLPVVAEIADRVAVMYAGEIVEQGPAATVFARPLHPYTSALLASAPREDGGLPDGIPGTVPLPHELPPGCAFAPRCRHRIPACDAQRPALVEAGEDHTSRCLRWRELA
;
A
#
# COMPACT_ATOMS: atom_id res chain seq x y z
N MET A 1 12.67 2.07 8.26
CA MET A 1 12.98 1.70 6.86
C MET A 1 13.93 0.50 6.89
N ARG A 2 13.43 -0.74 6.79
CA ARG A 2 14.30 -1.94 6.79
C ARG A 2 14.52 -2.35 5.33
N LEU A 3 15.55 -1.80 4.69
CA LEU A 3 16.03 -2.27 3.39
C LEU A 3 16.39 -3.76 3.50
N ARG A 4 16.12 -4.55 2.47
CA ARG A 4 16.67 -5.91 2.39
C ARG A 4 18.21 -5.77 2.37
N PRO A 5 18.95 -6.39 3.31
CA PRO A 5 20.38 -6.12 3.46
C PRO A 5 21.20 -6.65 2.28
N ALA A 6 20.77 -7.76 1.66
CA ALA A 6 21.52 -8.43 0.61
C ALA A 6 21.88 -7.54 -0.61
N PRO A 7 20.93 -6.85 -1.29
CA PRO A 7 21.27 -6.02 -2.44
C PRO A 7 22.10 -4.78 -2.08
N VAL A 8 21.84 -4.16 -0.91
CA VAL A 8 22.63 -3.02 -0.42
C VAL A 8 24.06 -3.45 -0.14
N VAL A 9 24.25 -4.58 0.54
CA VAL A 9 25.56 -5.15 0.85
C VAL A 9 26.30 -5.55 -0.43
N ALA A 10 25.61 -6.10 -1.43
CA ALA A 10 26.21 -6.48 -2.70
C ALA A 10 26.75 -5.26 -3.48
N VAL A 11 25.94 -4.22 -3.66
CA VAL A 11 26.36 -3.00 -4.35
C VAL A 11 27.45 -2.27 -3.55
N ALA A 12 27.29 -2.14 -2.23
CA ALA A 12 28.31 -1.54 -1.37
C ALA A 12 29.63 -2.32 -1.42
N GLY A 13 29.58 -3.66 -1.44
CA GLY A 13 30.75 -4.52 -1.57
C GLY A 13 31.47 -4.32 -2.89
N ILE A 14 30.74 -4.25 -4.02
CA ILE A 14 31.31 -3.97 -5.34
C ILE A 14 31.96 -2.58 -5.38
N ALA A 15 31.28 -1.56 -4.85
CA ALA A 15 31.81 -0.20 -4.81
C ALA A 15 33.04 -0.08 -3.90
N LEU A 16 33.01 -0.69 -2.71
CA LEU A 16 34.14 -0.73 -1.79
C LEU A 16 35.33 -1.46 -2.39
N LEU A 17 35.11 -2.60 -3.05
CA LEU A 17 36.15 -3.34 -3.74
C LEU A 17 36.80 -2.49 -4.83
N ALA A 18 36.00 -1.80 -5.66
CA ALA A 18 36.46 -0.90 -6.71
C ALA A 18 37.25 0.31 -6.16
N LEU A 19 36.85 0.85 -5.00
CA LEU A 19 37.56 1.94 -4.33
C LEU A 19 38.88 1.47 -3.69
N ALA A 20 38.91 0.24 -3.15
CA ALA A 20 40.04 -0.35 -2.47
C ALA A 20 41.12 -0.91 -3.41
N VAL A 21 40.87 -1.03 -4.72
CA VAL A 21 41.83 -1.57 -5.71
C VAL A 21 43.25 -1.01 -5.58
N PRO A 22 43.48 0.31 -5.42
CA PRO A 22 44.85 0.85 -5.29
C PRO A 22 45.58 0.43 -4.01
N LEU A 23 44.85 -0.07 -3.01
CA LEU A 23 45.38 -0.53 -1.71
C LEU A 23 45.62 -2.04 -1.69
N LEU A 24 45.09 -2.78 -2.67
CA LEU A 24 45.28 -4.22 -2.76
C LEU A 24 46.67 -4.53 -3.33
N PRO A 25 47.33 -5.62 -2.88
CA PRO A 25 48.62 -6.05 -3.40
C PRO A 25 48.46 -6.73 -4.78
N LEU A 26 47.97 -5.97 -5.75
CA LEU A 26 47.77 -6.40 -7.13
C LEU A 26 48.91 -5.89 -8.01
N ASP A 27 49.21 -6.63 -9.07
CA ASP A 27 50.18 -6.20 -10.07
C ASP A 27 49.75 -4.90 -10.77
N ASN A 28 50.68 -4.24 -11.45
CA ASN A 28 50.33 -3.08 -12.26
C ASN A 28 49.44 -3.53 -13.45
N PRO A 29 48.22 -2.98 -13.64
CA PRO A 29 47.28 -3.41 -14.68
C PRO A 29 47.79 -3.22 -16.11
N THR A 30 48.90 -2.48 -16.29
CA THR A 30 49.53 -2.19 -17.58
C THR A 30 50.81 -2.99 -17.83
N ARG A 31 51.32 -3.73 -16.83
CA ARG A 31 52.56 -4.51 -16.94
C ARG A 31 52.36 -5.70 -17.88
N MET A 32 53.11 -5.73 -18.98
CA MET A 32 53.04 -6.76 -20.01
C MET A 32 54.07 -7.89 -19.76
N ASP A 33 53.68 -9.12 -20.03
CA ASP A 33 54.55 -10.31 -20.03
C ASP A 33 54.34 -11.12 -21.32
N ILE A 34 55.01 -10.69 -22.38
CA ILE A 34 54.81 -11.24 -23.73
C ILE A 34 55.12 -12.76 -23.79
N ALA A 35 55.99 -13.26 -22.90
CA ALA A 35 56.39 -14.67 -22.86
C ALA A 35 55.23 -15.61 -22.44
N HIS A 36 54.30 -15.13 -21.61
CA HIS A 36 53.19 -15.91 -21.06
C HIS A 36 51.82 -15.48 -21.60
N ARG A 37 51.76 -14.84 -22.77
CA ARG A 37 50.50 -14.41 -23.42
C ARG A 37 49.48 -15.55 -23.49
N LEU A 38 48.23 -15.25 -23.15
CA LEU A 38 47.12 -16.20 -23.14
C LEU A 38 47.31 -17.40 -22.20
N ALA A 39 48.20 -17.31 -21.20
CA ALA A 39 48.31 -18.32 -20.16
C ALA A 39 47.00 -18.49 -19.39
N GLY A 40 46.62 -19.75 -19.15
CA GLY A 40 45.45 -20.09 -18.35
C GLY A 40 45.59 -19.73 -16.87
N PRO A 41 44.53 -19.99 -16.07
CA PRO A 41 44.55 -19.79 -14.63
C PRO A 41 45.75 -20.48 -13.94
N SER A 42 46.43 -19.75 -13.07
CA SER A 42 47.55 -20.24 -12.26
C SER A 42 47.52 -19.66 -10.85
N ALA A 43 48.35 -20.16 -9.94
CA ALA A 43 48.43 -19.64 -8.56
C ALA A 43 48.86 -18.16 -8.49
N ALA A 44 49.66 -17.71 -9.46
CA ALA A 44 50.08 -16.31 -9.59
C ALA A 44 49.03 -15.46 -10.34
N HIS A 45 48.30 -16.05 -11.29
CA HIS A 45 47.30 -15.37 -12.12
C HIS A 45 45.98 -16.13 -12.09
N TRP A 46 45.13 -15.85 -11.11
CA TRP A 46 43.93 -16.64 -10.82
C TRP A 46 42.93 -16.70 -11.98
N LEU A 47 42.84 -15.64 -12.78
CA LEU A 47 41.97 -15.59 -13.97
C LEU A 47 42.76 -15.74 -15.28
N GLY A 48 44.05 -16.07 -15.20
CA GLY A 48 44.95 -16.15 -16.34
C GLY A 48 45.49 -14.80 -16.81
N GLN A 49 46.13 -14.81 -17.98
CA GLN A 49 46.73 -13.64 -18.61
C GLN A 49 46.11 -13.34 -19.98
N ASP A 50 46.07 -12.07 -20.35
CA ASP A 50 45.50 -11.62 -21.63
C ASP A 50 46.46 -11.75 -22.82
N GLU A 51 46.06 -11.23 -23.99
CA GLU A 51 46.85 -11.28 -25.24
C GLU A 51 48.22 -10.57 -25.16
N TYR A 52 48.45 -9.76 -24.12
CA TYR A 52 49.70 -9.07 -23.84
C TYR A 52 50.38 -9.56 -22.54
N GLY A 53 49.91 -10.68 -21.97
CA GLY A 53 50.47 -11.25 -20.74
C GLY A 53 50.09 -10.50 -19.46
N ARG A 54 49.05 -9.65 -19.50
CA ARG A 54 48.61 -8.88 -18.33
C ARG A 54 47.65 -9.71 -17.48
N ASP A 55 47.75 -9.61 -16.16
CA ASP A 55 46.87 -10.32 -15.23
C ASP A 55 45.40 -9.91 -15.39
N VAL A 56 44.54 -10.87 -15.73
CA VAL A 56 43.12 -10.61 -16.04
C VAL A 56 42.35 -10.16 -14.81
N LEU A 57 42.67 -10.69 -13.62
CA LEU A 57 42.01 -10.32 -12.37
C LEU A 57 42.28 -8.86 -12.00
N THR A 58 43.55 -8.47 -12.05
CA THR A 58 43.99 -7.08 -11.83
C THR A 58 43.29 -6.14 -12.80
N ARG A 59 43.25 -6.47 -14.10
CA ARG A 59 42.56 -5.65 -15.10
C ARG A 59 41.05 -5.59 -14.88
N LEU A 60 40.43 -6.68 -14.43
CA LEU A 60 38.99 -6.74 -14.13
C LEU A 60 38.61 -5.79 -12.98
N LEU A 61 39.43 -5.75 -11.92
CA LEU A 61 39.19 -4.90 -10.74
C LEU A 61 39.46 -3.42 -11.04
N TRP A 62 40.56 -3.10 -11.72
CA TRP A 62 40.83 -1.74 -12.17
C TRP A 62 39.79 -1.26 -13.19
N GLY A 63 39.34 -2.15 -14.08
CA GLY A 63 38.25 -1.88 -15.02
C GLY A 63 36.93 -1.57 -14.32
N ALA A 64 36.60 -2.31 -13.26
CA ALA A 64 35.43 -2.05 -12.42
C ALA A 64 35.46 -0.63 -11.84
N ARG A 65 36.62 -0.20 -11.32
CA ARG A 65 36.80 1.15 -10.78
C ARG A 65 36.52 2.23 -11.82
N VAL A 66 37.09 2.11 -13.02
CA VAL A 66 36.91 3.10 -14.07
C VAL A 66 35.45 3.13 -14.53
N SER A 67 34.88 1.99 -14.93
CA SER A 67 33.50 1.88 -15.43
C SER A 67 32.47 2.37 -14.39
N LEU A 68 32.61 1.98 -13.12
CA LEU A 68 31.72 2.42 -12.05
C LEU A 68 31.87 3.92 -11.72
N SER A 69 33.09 4.46 -11.78
CA SER A 69 33.31 5.90 -11.53
C SER A 69 32.66 6.77 -12.59
N VAL A 70 32.74 6.39 -13.87
CA VAL A 70 32.10 7.11 -14.98
C VAL A 70 30.58 7.05 -14.84
N ALA A 71 30.03 5.86 -14.54
CA ALA A 71 28.59 5.68 -14.33
C ALA A 71 28.05 6.48 -13.13
N ALA A 72 28.74 6.41 -11.98
CA ALA A 72 28.34 7.14 -10.78
C ALA A 72 28.43 8.66 -10.95
N ALA A 73 29.52 9.17 -11.55
CA ALA A 73 29.70 10.60 -11.78
C ALA A 73 28.66 11.15 -12.76
N SER A 74 28.45 10.48 -13.90
CA SER A 74 27.48 10.92 -14.91
C SER A 74 26.04 10.91 -14.39
N SER A 75 25.63 9.84 -13.68
CA SER A 75 24.30 9.73 -13.08
C SER A 75 24.12 10.70 -11.91
N GLY A 76 25.18 10.99 -11.14
CA GLY A 76 25.15 11.99 -10.07
C GLY A 76 24.90 13.40 -10.61
N ILE A 77 25.64 13.80 -11.64
CA ILE A 77 25.47 15.10 -12.31
C ILE A 77 24.07 15.21 -12.92
N ALA A 78 23.63 14.17 -13.66
CA ALA A 78 22.30 14.13 -14.26
C ALA A 78 21.19 14.22 -13.21
N CYS A 79 21.35 13.55 -12.06
CA CYS A 79 20.39 13.59 -10.96
C CYS A 79 20.30 14.98 -10.33
N LEU A 80 21.42 15.61 -10.00
CA LEU A 80 21.44 16.93 -9.37
C LEU A 80 20.80 17.99 -10.27
N LEU A 81 21.21 18.03 -11.54
CA LEU A 81 20.64 18.95 -12.53
C LEU A 81 19.17 18.62 -12.82
N GLY A 82 18.83 17.33 -12.90
CA GLY A 82 17.47 16.88 -13.16
C GLY A 82 16.49 17.24 -12.04
N ILE A 83 16.91 17.13 -10.78
CA ILE A 83 16.15 17.61 -9.61
C ILE A 83 15.90 19.12 -9.74
N LEU A 84 16.96 19.90 -10.00
CA LEU A 84 16.85 21.35 -10.10
C LEU A 84 15.86 21.76 -11.20
N LEU A 85 16.07 21.28 -12.42
CA LEU A 85 15.27 21.63 -13.59
C LEU A 85 13.83 21.10 -13.47
N GLY A 86 13.64 19.87 -12.98
CA GLY A 86 12.32 19.28 -12.79
C GLY A 86 11.49 19.98 -11.71
N LEU A 87 12.11 20.35 -10.57
CA LEU A 87 11.45 21.12 -9.51
C LEU A 87 11.00 22.48 -10.03
N MET A 88 11.90 23.20 -10.71
CA MET A 88 11.60 24.51 -11.30
C MET A 88 10.47 24.42 -12.33
N GLY A 89 10.55 23.48 -13.27
CA GLY A 89 9.55 23.30 -14.32
C GLY A 89 8.17 22.94 -13.76
N GLY A 90 8.10 22.01 -12.80
CA GLY A 90 6.83 21.57 -12.22
C GLY A 90 6.19 22.61 -11.29
N PHE A 91 7.00 23.41 -10.58
CA PHE A 91 6.48 24.38 -9.61
C PHE A 91 6.16 25.74 -10.23
N LEU A 92 7.07 26.30 -11.03
CA LEU A 92 6.93 27.66 -11.58
C LEU A 92 6.05 27.73 -12.84
N ARG A 93 5.98 26.64 -13.62
CA ARG A 93 5.18 26.52 -14.86
C ARG A 93 5.51 27.58 -15.93
N GLY A 94 4.73 27.62 -17.01
CA GLY A 94 4.84 28.65 -18.06
C GLY A 94 6.15 28.55 -18.85
N ILE A 95 6.84 29.68 -19.01
CA ILE A 95 8.10 29.71 -19.77
C ILE A 95 9.20 28.86 -19.12
N VAL A 96 9.23 28.78 -17.79
CA VAL A 96 10.22 27.96 -17.07
C VAL A 96 10.02 26.48 -17.38
N GLU A 97 8.76 26.02 -17.45
CA GLU A 97 8.44 24.64 -17.84
C GLU A 97 8.89 24.33 -19.27
N VAL A 98 8.70 25.26 -20.21
CA VAL A 98 9.18 25.10 -21.58
C VAL A 98 10.72 25.00 -21.62
N LEU A 99 11.41 25.92 -20.95
CA LEU A 99 12.88 25.96 -20.96
C LEU A 99 13.52 24.76 -20.24
N THR A 100 12.87 24.22 -19.21
CA THR A 100 13.44 23.14 -18.38
C THR A 100 12.99 21.75 -18.80
N VAL A 101 11.69 21.55 -19.08
CA VAL A 101 11.12 20.21 -19.35
C VAL A 101 11.00 19.97 -20.85
N ARG A 102 10.46 20.92 -21.61
CA ARG A 102 10.25 20.72 -23.07
C ARG A 102 11.57 20.69 -23.85
N SER A 103 12.59 21.41 -23.39
CA SER A 103 13.94 21.28 -23.95
C SER A 103 14.51 19.87 -23.81
N MET A 104 14.15 19.13 -22.75
CA MET A 104 14.57 17.73 -22.58
C MET A 104 13.91 16.78 -23.60
N ASP A 105 12.71 17.13 -24.08
CA ASP A 105 12.06 16.37 -25.15
C ASP A 105 12.89 16.44 -26.44
N VAL A 106 13.57 17.56 -26.70
CA VAL A 106 14.48 17.70 -27.86
C VAL A 106 15.68 16.77 -27.73
N VAL A 107 16.28 16.64 -26.54
CA VAL A 107 17.40 15.71 -26.31
C VAL A 107 16.98 14.27 -26.57
N LEU A 108 15.76 13.90 -26.17
CA LEU A 108 15.21 12.56 -26.37
C LEU A 108 14.86 12.23 -27.83
N CYS A 109 14.78 13.23 -28.71
CA CYS A 109 14.61 12.99 -30.15
C CYS A 109 15.87 12.39 -30.80
N PHE A 110 17.04 12.52 -30.18
CA PHE A 110 18.29 11.99 -30.71
C PHE A 110 18.54 10.57 -30.17
N PRO A 111 18.89 9.61 -31.05
CA PRO A 111 19.28 8.28 -30.59
C PRO A 111 20.49 8.36 -29.64
N PRO A 112 20.40 7.81 -28.41
CA PRO A 112 21.43 7.93 -27.38
C PRO A 112 22.85 7.61 -27.83
N LEU A 113 23.01 6.52 -28.58
CA LEU A 113 24.30 6.05 -29.07
C LEU A 113 24.90 7.01 -30.11
N LEU A 114 24.06 7.57 -30.99
CA LEU A 114 24.51 8.49 -32.03
C LEU A 114 24.93 9.82 -31.44
N LEU A 115 24.16 10.33 -30.47
CA LEU A 115 24.53 11.55 -29.74
C LEU A 115 25.85 11.35 -28.99
N ALA A 116 26.02 10.22 -28.31
CA ALA A 116 27.26 9.91 -27.61
C ALA A 116 28.45 9.80 -28.57
N LEU A 117 28.28 9.09 -29.70
CA LEU A 117 29.30 8.97 -30.75
C LEU A 117 29.70 10.34 -31.31
N LEU A 118 28.73 11.18 -31.65
CA LEU A 118 28.97 12.52 -32.20
C LEU A 118 29.81 13.36 -31.23
N VAL A 119 29.41 13.41 -29.96
CA VAL A 119 30.10 14.25 -28.97
C VAL A 119 31.50 13.71 -28.66
N VAL A 120 31.66 12.39 -28.55
CA VAL A 120 32.99 11.78 -28.40
C VAL A 120 33.88 12.06 -29.61
N THR A 121 33.33 12.00 -30.82
CA THR A 121 34.10 12.30 -32.05
C THR A 121 34.60 13.75 -32.06
N LEU A 122 33.82 14.67 -31.51
CA LEU A 122 34.17 16.09 -31.44
C LEU A 122 35.15 16.42 -30.31
N LEU A 123 34.98 15.84 -29.12
CA LEU A 123 35.75 16.16 -27.91
C LEU A 123 36.92 15.20 -27.65
N GLY A 124 37.01 14.11 -28.40
CA GLY A 124 37.98 13.03 -28.22
C GLY A 124 37.52 11.97 -27.20
N PRO A 125 38.00 10.72 -27.36
CA PRO A 125 37.67 9.62 -26.45
C PRO A 125 38.35 9.79 -25.09
N GLY A 126 37.69 9.33 -24.04
CA GLY A 126 38.22 9.33 -22.69
C GLY A 126 37.13 9.33 -21.61
N ALA A 127 37.50 8.87 -20.42
CA ALA A 127 36.59 8.85 -19.26
C ALA A 127 36.06 10.25 -18.91
N GLY A 128 36.90 11.29 -19.03
CA GLY A 128 36.51 12.68 -18.79
C GLY A 128 35.47 13.20 -19.79
N THR A 129 35.52 12.78 -21.04
CA THR A 129 34.53 13.13 -22.07
C THR A 129 33.22 12.35 -21.89
N LEU A 130 33.30 11.08 -21.50
CA LEU A 130 32.12 10.24 -21.30
C LEU A 130 31.22 10.75 -20.17
N ILE A 131 31.78 11.27 -19.08
CA ILE A 131 30.99 11.76 -17.92
C ILE A 131 29.94 12.82 -18.33
N PRO A 132 30.31 13.96 -18.94
CA PRO A 132 29.34 14.97 -19.35
C PRO A 132 28.41 14.48 -20.46
N VAL A 133 28.90 13.65 -21.39
CA VAL A 133 28.06 13.05 -22.46
C VAL A 133 26.92 12.21 -21.87
N LEU A 134 27.28 11.28 -20.99
CA LEU A 134 26.30 10.42 -20.33
C LEU A 134 25.40 11.23 -19.39
N ALA A 135 25.94 12.26 -18.73
CA ALA A 135 25.13 13.13 -17.87
C ALA A 135 24.03 13.85 -18.66
N VAL A 136 24.35 14.45 -19.81
CA VAL A 136 23.37 15.08 -20.70
C VAL A 136 22.35 14.06 -21.21
N LEU A 137 22.81 12.85 -21.54
CA LEU A 137 21.95 11.80 -22.05
C LEU A 137 20.92 11.30 -21.02
N TYR A 138 21.31 11.15 -19.76
CA TYR A 138 20.42 10.68 -18.69
C TYR A 138 19.61 11.81 -18.02
N LEU A 139 19.99 13.07 -18.21
CA LEU A 139 19.32 14.24 -17.65
C LEU A 139 17.79 14.27 -17.91
N PRO A 140 17.29 14.04 -19.14
CA PRO A 140 15.84 14.04 -19.42
C PRO A 140 15.03 13.10 -18.54
N GLY A 141 15.58 11.92 -18.21
CA GLY A 141 14.91 10.93 -17.37
C GLY A 141 14.65 11.48 -15.97
N PHE A 142 15.67 12.10 -15.36
CA PHE A 142 15.51 12.73 -14.04
C PHE A 142 14.56 13.92 -14.06
N VAL A 143 14.67 14.81 -15.06
CA VAL A 143 13.77 15.97 -15.18
C VAL A 143 12.31 15.53 -15.23
N ARG A 144 11.99 14.50 -16.04
CA ARG A 144 10.62 13.98 -16.17
C ARG A 144 10.09 13.33 -14.88
N VAL A 145 10.89 12.51 -14.21
CA VAL A 145 10.49 11.86 -12.95
C VAL A 145 10.21 12.91 -11.87
N VAL A 146 11.10 13.89 -11.72
CA VAL A 146 10.94 14.98 -10.75
C VAL A 146 9.73 15.83 -11.09
N TYR A 147 9.56 16.22 -12.36
CA TYR A 147 8.41 17.01 -12.83
C TYR A 147 7.08 16.31 -12.52
N ALA A 148 6.94 15.02 -12.85
CA ALA A 148 5.74 14.24 -12.56
C ALA A 148 5.45 14.14 -11.05
N GLY A 149 6.49 13.92 -10.24
CA GLY A 149 6.38 13.93 -8.78
C GLY A 149 5.91 15.27 -8.23
N VAL A 150 6.45 16.38 -8.74
CA VAL A 150 6.04 17.74 -8.35
C VAL A 150 4.56 17.98 -8.65
N LEU A 151 4.07 17.59 -9.83
CA LEU A 151 2.66 17.76 -10.18
C LEU A 151 1.73 17.00 -9.23
N THR A 152 2.13 15.79 -8.83
CA THR A 152 1.33 14.93 -7.93
C THR A 152 1.31 15.46 -6.50
N VAL A 153 2.45 15.93 -5.99
CA VAL A 153 2.59 16.43 -4.62
C VAL A 153 2.03 17.84 -4.47
N ARG A 154 2.17 18.69 -5.50
CA ARG A 154 1.71 20.08 -5.47
C ARG A 154 0.21 20.21 -5.24
N SER A 155 -0.60 19.24 -5.67
CA SER A 155 -2.05 19.25 -5.52
C SER A 155 -2.55 18.73 -4.17
N GLN A 156 -1.65 18.42 -3.24
CA GLN A 156 -2.01 17.91 -1.92
C GLN A 156 -2.33 19.04 -0.93
N ASP A 157 -3.31 18.82 -0.06
CA ASP A 157 -3.82 19.84 0.88
C ASP A 157 -2.73 20.41 1.80
N TYR A 158 -1.75 19.61 2.21
CA TYR A 158 -0.64 20.08 3.04
C TYR A 158 0.29 21.07 2.31
N VAL A 159 0.38 21.01 0.97
CA VAL A 159 1.15 21.99 0.19
C VAL A 159 0.39 23.31 0.12
N GLU A 160 -0.93 23.26 -0.11
CA GLU A 160 -1.78 24.45 -0.10
C GLU A 160 -1.83 25.10 1.29
N ALA A 161 -1.85 24.31 2.36
CA ALA A 161 -1.75 24.83 3.73
C ALA A 161 -0.44 25.61 3.96
N VAL A 162 0.70 25.09 3.50
CA VAL A 162 2.00 25.78 3.64
C VAL A 162 2.07 27.03 2.75
N ARG A 163 1.40 27.05 1.59
CA ARG A 163 1.25 28.26 0.76
C ARG A 163 0.39 29.31 1.43
N ALA A 164 -0.72 28.92 2.06
CA ALA A 164 -1.58 29.83 2.81
C ALA A 164 -0.86 30.50 3.98
N LEU A 165 0.14 29.82 4.57
CA LEU A 165 1.03 30.39 5.58
C LEU A 165 2.08 31.38 5.01
N GLY A 166 2.06 31.67 3.71
CA GLY A 166 2.97 32.62 3.07
C GLY A 166 4.38 32.08 2.79
N ALA A 167 4.58 30.76 2.78
CA ALA A 167 5.89 30.20 2.47
C ALA A 167 6.30 30.43 1.01
N GLY A 168 7.54 30.89 0.80
CA GLY A 168 8.07 31.13 -0.54
C GLY A 168 8.30 29.84 -1.36
N PRO A 169 8.34 29.92 -2.72
CA PRO A 169 8.52 28.79 -3.63
C PRO A 169 9.70 27.88 -3.29
N VAL A 170 10.87 28.46 -3.01
CA VAL A 170 12.10 27.70 -2.73
C VAL A 170 11.97 26.85 -1.47
N ARG A 171 11.33 27.41 -0.42
CA ARG A 171 11.10 26.70 0.83
C ARG A 171 10.12 25.54 0.64
N ILE A 172 9.05 25.76 -0.13
CA ILE A 172 8.07 24.71 -0.45
C ILE A 172 8.73 23.59 -1.25
N MET A 173 9.48 23.93 -2.31
CA MET A 173 10.18 22.95 -3.13
C MET A 173 11.17 22.12 -2.30
N GLY A 174 11.99 22.77 -1.46
CA GLY A 174 13.04 22.10 -0.71
C GLY A 174 12.57 21.33 0.53
N ARG A 175 11.64 21.88 1.32
CA ARG A 175 11.20 21.25 2.58
C ARG A 175 9.93 20.42 2.47
N THR A 176 9.09 20.69 1.48
CA THR A 176 7.79 20.03 1.34
C THR A 176 7.77 19.08 0.16
N ILE A 177 8.20 19.53 -1.03
CA ILE A 177 8.06 18.71 -2.25
C ILE A 177 9.19 17.69 -2.38
N LEU A 178 10.45 18.13 -2.33
CA LEU A 178 11.61 17.27 -2.57
C LEU A 178 11.64 16.01 -1.67
N PRO A 179 11.37 16.10 -0.35
CA PRO A 179 11.34 14.91 0.51
C PRO A 179 10.25 13.90 0.11
N ASN A 180 9.09 14.38 -0.38
CA ASN A 180 7.97 13.54 -0.80
C ASN A 180 8.19 12.86 -2.17
N ILE A 181 9.13 13.36 -2.98
CA ILE A 181 9.47 12.77 -4.29
C ILE A 181 10.84 12.10 -4.32
N ALA A 182 11.57 12.08 -3.19
CA ALA A 182 12.91 11.52 -3.10
C ALA A 182 12.98 10.04 -3.50
N GLY A 183 11.91 9.27 -3.23
CA GLY A 183 11.83 7.85 -3.59
C GLY A 183 11.96 7.56 -5.08
N PRO A 184 11.02 8.05 -5.90
CA PRO A 184 11.11 7.94 -7.35
C PRO A 184 12.46 8.41 -7.92
N VAL A 185 13.04 9.48 -7.36
CA VAL A 185 14.35 10.01 -7.77
C VAL A 185 15.50 9.04 -7.46
N LEU A 186 15.51 8.43 -6.28
CA LEU A 186 16.50 7.43 -5.89
C LEU A 186 16.41 6.16 -6.76
N VAL A 187 15.18 5.73 -7.08
CA VAL A 187 14.96 4.61 -8.01
C VAL A 187 15.49 4.94 -9.40
N GLN A 188 15.19 6.13 -9.91
CA GLN A 188 15.71 6.61 -11.21
C GLN A 188 17.24 6.69 -11.22
N PHE A 189 17.86 7.12 -10.11
CA PHE A 189 19.32 7.17 -9.99
C PHE A 189 19.97 5.81 -10.17
N SER A 190 19.43 4.79 -9.49
CA SER A 190 19.99 3.43 -9.56
C SER A 190 19.82 2.83 -10.98
N LEU A 191 18.67 3.07 -11.64
CA LEU A 191 18.44 2.66 -13.04
C LEU A 191 19.37 3.38 -14.03
N ALA A 192 19.55 4.70 -13.86
CA ALA A 192 20.45 5.50 -14.69
C ALA A 192 21.90 5.04 -14.53
N ALA A 193 22.35 4.79 -13.29
CA ALA A 193 23.68 4.31 -13.03
C ALA A 193 23.93 2.94 -13.66
N ALA A 194 22.99 1.99 -13.56
CA ALA A 194 23.12 0.67 -14.19
C ALA A 194 23.19 0.77 -15.72
N SER A 195 22.33 1.61 -16.31
CA SER A 195 22.33 1.88 -17.75
C SER A 195 23.62 2.57 -18.21
N ALA A 196 24.16 3.48 -17.40
CA ALA A 196 25.40 4.18 -17.68
C ALA A 196 26.61 3.24 -17.73
N VAL A 197 26.67 2.23 -16.85
CA VAL A 197 27.71 1.17 -16.91
C VAL A 197 27.64 0.42 -18.25
N VAL A 198 26.44 0.02 -18.70
CA VAL A 198 26.25 -0.68 -19.98
C VAL A 198 26.67 0.18 -21.15
N LEU A 199 26.24 1.44 -21.19
CA LEU A 199 26.54 2.34 -22.29
C LEU A 199 28.02 2.74 -22.34
N GLU A 200 28.64 2.97 -21.17
CA GLU A 200 30.09 3.16 -21.06
C GLU A 200 30.84 1.95 -21.61
N SER A 201 30.47 0.73 -21.18
CA SER A 201 31.09 -0.51 -21.66
C SER A 201 30.92 -0.68 -23.17
N GLY A 202 29.75 -0.33 -23.72
CA GLY A 202 29.49 -0.36 -25.16
C GLY A 202 30.33 0.65 -25.95
N LEU A 203 30.48 1.89 -25.46
CA LEU A 203 31.31 2.91 -26.10
C LEU A 203 32.81 2.58 -25.99
N SER A 204 33.25 2.07 -24.84
CA SER A 204 34.61 1.57 -24.64
C SER A 204 34.94 0.37 -25.55
N PHE A 205 33.98 -0.54 -25.77
CA PHE A 205 34.11 -1.63 -26.74
C PHE A 205 34.32 -1.13 -28.17
N LEU A 206 33.66 -0.01 -28.54
CA LEU A 206 33.81 0.63 -29.85
C LEU A 206 35.08 1.51 -29.98
N GLY A 207 35.92 1.58 -28.94
CA GLY A 207 37.12 2.43 -28.93
C GLY A 207 36.85 3.93 -28.74
N LEU A 208 35.63 4.27 -28.34
CA LEU A 208 35.14 5.64 -28.16
C LEU A 208 35.04 6.04 -26.68
N GLY A 209 35.21 5.07 -25.78
CA GLY A 209 35.12 5.29 -24.35
C GLY A 209 36.46 5.52 -23.69
N VAL A 210 36.75 4.71 -22.67
CA VAL A 210 38.06 4.68 -22.02
C VAL A 210 39.09 4.23 -23.04
N VAL A 211 40.24 4.91 -23.08
CA VAL A 211 41.35 4.60 -23.99
C VAL A 211 42.48 3.85 -23.27
N PRO A 212 43.19 2.94 -23.95
CA PRO A 212 44.40 2.33 -23.42
C PRO A 212 45.44 3.40 -23.01
N PRO A 213 46.23 3.17 -21.95
CA PRO A 213 46.47 1.89 -21.28
C PRO A 213 45.49 1.56 -20.14
N ALA A 214 44.55 2.46 -19.81
CA ALA A 214 43.59 2.24 -18.73
C ALA A 214 42.65 1.05 -19.03
N PRO A 215 42.39 0.14 -18.07
CA PRO A 215 41.43 -0.93 -18.25
C PRO A 215 39.99 -0.42 -18.08
N SER A 216 39.07 -0.97 -18.87
CA SER A 216 37.62 -0.90 -18.66
C SER A 216 37.00 -2.23 -19.10
N TRP A 217 35.81 -2.56 -18.61
CA TRP A 217 35.16 -3.81 -19.01
C TRP A 217 34.85 -3.86 -20.51
N GLY A 218 34.46 -2.73 -21.11
CA GLY A 218 34.28 -2.60 -22.55
C GLY A 218 35.54 -2.89 -23.36
N LEU A 219 36.70 -2.35 -22.95
CA LEU A 219 37.98 -2.62 -23.60
C LEU A 219 38.39 -4.08 -23.46
N MET A 220 38.13 -4.71 -22.31
CA MET A 220 38.43 -6.13 -22.10
C MET A 220 37.58 -7.03 -23.00
N ILE A 221 36.29 -6.72 -23.15
CA ILE A 221 35.40 -7.42 -24.09
C ILE A 221 35.87 -7.23 -25.54
N GLY A 222 36.29 -6.01 -25.90
CA GLY A 222 36.83 -5.70 -27.22
C GLY A 222 38.09 -6.49 -27.54
N ALA A 223 39.04 -6.54 -26.59
CA ALA A 223 40.27 -7.30 -26.72
C ALA A 223 40.04 -8.82 -26.78
N ALA A 224 39.07 -9.36 -26.04
CA ALA A 224 38.76 -10.79 -26.09
C ALA A 224 38.23 -11.26 -27.46
N ARG A 225 37.71 -10.34 -28.31
CA ARG A 225 37.20 -10.68 -29.65
C ARG A 225 38.27 -11.27 -30.57
N SER A 226 39.51 -10.77 -30.52
CA SER A 226 40.62 -11.25 -31.35
C SER A 226 41.09 -12.65 -30.94
N THR A 227 40.86 -13.04 -29.69
CA THR A 227 41.42 -14.24 -29.05
C THR A 227 40.36 -15.25 -28.61
N MET A 228 39.10 -15.03 -28.97
CA MET A 228 37.95 -15.84 -28.53
C MET A 228 38.07 -17.33 -28.90
N THR A 229 38.72 -17.65 -30.02
CA THR A 229 38.96 -19.04 -30.45
C THR A 229 40.05 -19.74 -29.65
N GLN A 230 40.98 -18.98 -29.04
CA GLN A 230 42.14 -19.50 -28.32
C GLN A 230 41.90 -19.54 -26.81
N SER A 231 41.28 -18.50 -26.25
CA SER A 231 40.99 -18.40 -24.82
C SER A 231 39.60 -17.79 -24.58
N PRO A 232 38.53 -18.59 -24.66
CA PRO A 232 37.15 -18.10 -24.53
C PRO A 232 36.84 -17.55 -23.13
N LEU A 233 37.62 -17.94 -22.11
CA LEU A 233 37.46 -17.46 -20.74
C LEU A 233 37.74 -15.95 -20.61
N LEU A 234 38.57 -15.37 -21.48
CA LEU A 234 38.88 -13.93 -21.46
C LEU A 234 37.65 -13.06 -21.76
N LEU A 235 36.67 -13.59 -22.49
CA LEU A 235 35.39 -12.92 -22.73
C LEU A 235 34.42 -13.11 -21.55
N LEU A 236 34.44 -14.29 -20.91
CA LEU A 236 33.50 -14.65 -19.86
C LEU A 236 33.62 -13.75 -18.63
N TRP A 237 34.85 -13.46 -18.18
CA TRP A 237 35.10 -12.70 -16.95
C TRP A 237 34.55 -11.27 -16.95
N PRO A 238 34.85 -10.40 -17.94
CA PRO A 238 34.28 -9.05 -17.98
C PRO A 238 32.76 -9.06 -18.17
N CYS A 239 32.21 -10.02 -18.94
CA CYS A 239 30.76 -10.17 -19.10
C CYS A 239 30.07 -10.59 -17.79
N ALA A 240 30.67 -11.51 -17.03
CA ALA A 240 30.15 -11.94 -15.73
C ALA A 240 30.20 -10.80 -14.71
N ALA A 241 31.30 -10.05 -14.65
CA ALA A 241 31.42 -8.87 -13.78
C ALA A 241 30.34 -7.82 -14.11
N LEU A 242 30.20 -7.47 -15.39
CA LEU A 242 29.17 -6.54 -15.86
C LEU A 242 27.76 -7.02 -15.47
N THR A 243 27.45 -8.29 -15.71
CA THR A 243 26.14 -8.89 -15.40
C THR A 243 25.84 -8.88 -13.90
N LEU A 244 26.78 -9.31 -13.06
CA LEU A 244 26.62 -9.34 -11.61
C LEU A 244 26.42 -7.94 -11.03
N THR A 245 27.17 -6.96 -11.54
CA THR A 245 27.02 -5.56 -11.15
C THR A 245 25.65 -5.01 -11.52
N ILE A 246 25.17 -5.24 -12.75
CA ILE A 246 23.85 -4.79 -13.18
C ILE A 246 22.74 -5.45 -12.35
N LEU A 247 22.84 -6.77 -12.11
CA LEU A 247 21.87 -7.50 -11.27
C LEU A 247 21.86 -6.96 -9.84
N ALA A 248 23.01 -6.67 -9.25
CA ALA A 248 23.11 -6.09 -7.92
C ALA A 248 22.47 -4.68 -7.87
N MET A 249 22.74 -3.84 -8.87
CA MET A 249 22.16 -2.49 -8.96
C MET A 249 20.65 -2.52 -9.20
N ASN A 250 20.14 -3.42 -10.03
CA ASN A 250 18.70 -3.59 -10.24
C ASN A 250 17.99 -4.13 -8.99
N ALA A 251 18.59 -5.08 -8.29
CA ALA A 251 18.07 -5.56 -7.01
C ALA A 251 18.06 -4.46 -5.93
N LEU A 252 19.02 -3.54 -5.99
CA LEU A 252 19.02 -2.32 -5.17
C LEU A 252 17.88 -1.37 -5.57
N CYS A 253 17.59 -1.19 -6.87
CA CYS A 253 16.42 -0.41 -7.32
C CYS A 253 15.12 -0.95 -6.71
N ASP A 254 14.90 -2.26 -6.79
CA ASP A 254 13.69 -2.89 -6.27
C ASP A 254 13.60 -2.72 -4.75
N ALA A 255 14.72 -2.91 -4.05
CA ALA A 255 14.78 -2.70 -2.59
C ALA A 255 14.54 -1.24 -2.18
N LEU A 256 15.06 -0.26 -2.95
CA LEU A 256 14.82 1.16 -2.71
C LEU A 256 13.36 1.54 -3.01
N ARG A 257 12.79 1.02 -4.10
CA ARG A 257 11.38 1.21 -4.45
C ARG A 257 10.47 0.72 -3.33
N ASP A 258 10.68 -0.51 -2.86
CA ASP A 258 9.92 -1.11 -1.76
C ASP A 258 10.08 -0.33 -0.45
N ALA A 259 11.27 0.23 -0.21
CA ALA A 259 11.55 0.94 1.04
C ALA A 259 10.97 2.35 1.08
N VAL A 260 10.80 3.01 -0.08
CA VAL A 260 10.31 4.39 -0.16
C VAL A 260 8.82 4.48 -0.48
N ASP A 261 8.19 3.42 -1.00
CA ASP A 261 6.73 3.40 -1.16
C ASP A 261 6.04 3.55 0.22
N PRO A 262 5.37 4.68 0.52
CA PRO A 262 4.72 4.91 1.81
C PRO A 262 3.50 4.00 2.01
N HIS A 263 2.98 3.40 0.94
CA HIS A 263 1.93 2.38 0.95
C HIS A 263 2.49 0.98 0.66
N GLY A 264 3.80 0.87 0.44
CA GLY A 264 4.52 -0.37 0.19
C GLY A 264 4.56 -1.21 1.45
N VAL A 265 3.50 -1.98 1.68
CA VAL A 265 3.57 -3.10 2.60
C VAL A 265 4.54 -4.09 1.96
N PRO A 266 5.70 -4.41 2.58
CA PRO A 266 6.57 -5.43 2.02
C PRO A 266 5.72 -6.68 1.79
N PRO A 267 5.89 -7.40 0.68
CA PRO A 267 5.24 -8.68 0.50
C PRO A 267 5.82 -9.62 1.56
N ARG A 268 5.29 -9.58 2.78
CA ARG A 268 5.31 -10.73 3.67
C ARG A 268 4.67 -11.80 2.80
N ARG A 269 5.45 -12.83 2.46
CA ARG A 269 4.86 -14.12 2.04
C ARG A 269 3.68 -14.28 2.98
N ARG A 270 2.47 -14.42 2.44
CA ARG A 270 1.33 -14.97 3.19
C ARG A 270 1.74 -16.39 3.59
N GLY A 271 2.72 -16.52 4.48
CA GLY A 271 2.84 -17.69 5.31
C GLY A 271 1.50 -17.74 5.97
N ALA A 272 0.73 -18.77 5.64
CA ALA A 272 -0.54 -19.01 6.27
C ALA A 272 -0.26 -18.85 7.76
N VAL A 273 -0.79 -17.76 8.35
CA VAL A 273 -0.88 -17.69 9.80
C VAL A 273 -1.71 -18.93 10.09
N ARG A 274 -1.05 -19.98 10.56
CA ARG A 274 -1.72 -21.17 11.05
C ARG A 274 -2.38 -20.71 12.33
N LEU A 275 -3.55 -20.08 12.18
CA LEU A 275 -4.54 -20.09 13.23
C LEU A 275 -4.62 -21.55 13.68
N PRO A 276 -4.52 -21.84 14.98
CA PRO A 276 -4.71 -23.20 15.46
C PRO A 276 -5.97 -23.78 14.83
N ALA A 277 -5.95 -25.08 14.53
CA ALA A 277 -7.14 -25.80 14.11
C ALA A 277 -8.30 -25.41 15.03
N LEU A 278 -9.50 -25.27 14.47
CA LEU A 278 -10.74 -24.93 15.20
C LEU A 278 -10.70 -25.55 16.60
N LEU A 279 -10.90 -24.73 17.64
CA LEU A 279 -11.02 -25.25 19.01
C LEU A 279 -12.00 -26.43 18.98
N PRO A 280 -11.59 -27.64 19.39
CA PRO A 280 -12.48 -28.79 19.39
C PRO A 280 -13.77 -28.45 20.15
N GLY A 281 -14.94 -28.66 19.52
CA GLY A 281 -16.25 -28.43 20.14
C GLY A 281 -16.98 -27.13 19.76
N LEU A 282 -16.41 -26.27 18.90
CA LEU A 282 -17.17 -25.14 18.34
C LEU A 282 -18.20 -25.62 17.31
N VAL A 283 -19.42 -25.91 17.77
CA VAL A 283 -20.57 -26.16 16.90
C VAL A 283 -21.16 -24.80 16.50
N PRO A 284 -21.29 -24.51 15.18
CA PRO A 284 -21.91 -23.27 14.72
C PRO A 284 -23.40 -23.28 15.07
N ASP A 285 -23.93 -22.11 15.45
CA ASP A 285 -25.36 -21.93 15.55
C ASP A 285 -25.97 -21.85 14.13
N ARG A 286 -26.68 -22.91 13.73
CA ARG A 286 -27.35 -23.00 12.42
C ARG A 286 -28.49 -22.00 12.25
N GLY A 287 -28.96 -21.37 13.33
CA GLY A 287 -29.97 -20.31 13.29
C GLY A 287 -29.41 -18.92 13.02
N SER A 288 -28.09 -18.74 12.92
CA SER A 288 -27.46 -17.44 12.71
C SER A 288 -27.04 -17.22 11.25
N ALA A 289 -27.22 -15.99 10.75
CA ALA A 289 -26.67 -15.55 9.48
C ALA A 289 -25.16 -15.30 9.60
N LEU A 290 -24.75 -14.63 10.70
CA LEU A 290 -23.36 -14.41 11.09
C LEU A 290 -23.18 -14.75 12.57
N GLU A 291 -22.12 -15.49 12.86
CA GLU A 291 -21.66 -15.72 14.22
C GLU A 291 -20.16 -15.46 14.31
N LEU A 292 -19.76 -14.57 15.21
CA LEU A 292 -18.38 -14.23 15.52
C LEU A 292 -18.12 -14.60 16.98
N ARG A 293 -17.06 -15.37 17.24
CA ARG A 293 -16.68 -15.82 18.58
C ARG A 293 -15.25 -15.43 18.88
N ASN A 294 -15.08 -14.63 19.94
CA ASN A 294 -13.82 -14.29 20.59
C ASN A 294 -12.76 -13.78 19.61
N LEU A 295 -13.15 -12.95 18.64
CA LEU A 295 -12.24 -12.41 17.64
C LEU A 295 -11.22 -11.48 18.31
N THR A 296 -9.95 -11.78 18.09
CA THR A 296 -8.83 -10.90 18.44
C THR A 296 -7.99 -10.64 17.20
N VAL A 297 -7.80 -9.36 16.88
CA VAL A 297 -6.95 -8.91 15.76
C VAL A 297 -5.74 -8.22 16.35
N ALA A 298 -4.55 -8.61 15.89
CA ALA A 298 -3.27 -8.03 16.27
C ALA A 298 -2.63 -7.28 15.09
N ILE A 299 -2.00 -6.14 15.36
CA ILE A 299 -1.17 -5.41 14.40
C ILE A 299 0.26 -5.38 14.95
N ASP A 300 1.22 -5.85 14.16
CA ASP A 300 2.64 -5.77 14.51
C ASP A 300 3.14 -4.34 14.31
N THR A 301 3.54 -3.68 15.40
CA THR A 301 4.22 -2.38 15.32
C THR A 301 5.68 -2.51 15.76
N PRO A 302 6.57 -1.57 15.38
CA PRO A 302 7.95 -1.55 15.87
C PRO A 302 8.08 -1.49 17.40
N ARG A 303 7.03 -1.03 18.10
CA ARG A 303 6.97 -0.93 19.57
C ARG A 303 6.35 -2.16 20.25
N GLY A 304 5.94 -3.17 19.47
CA GLY A 304 5.23 -4.36 19.95
C GLY A 304 3.88 -4.55 19.26
N PRO A 305 3.22 -5.71 19.46
CA PRO A 305 1.89 -5.96 18.94
C PRO A 305 0.86 -5.08 19.67
N ILE A 306 -0.09 -4.53 18.92
CA ILE A 306 -1.28 -3.87 19.47
C ILE A 306 -2.54 -4.66 19.09
N HIS A 307 -3.57 -4.61 19.93
CA HIS A 307 -4.81 -5.36 19.72
C HIS A 307 -5.99 -4.40 19.53
N PRO A 308 -6.25 -3.91 18.31
CA PRO A 308 -7.39 -3.03 18.03
C PRO A 308 -8.76 -3.70 18.14
N VAL A 309 -8.80 -5.04 18.16
CA VAL A 309 -10.01 -5.85 18.39
C VAL A 309 -9.64 -6.94 19.38
N ARG A 310 -10.37 -7.06 20.49
CA ARG A 310 -10.04 -7.90 21.64
C ARG A 310 -11.26 -8.66 22.13
N ASP A 311 -11.28 -9.97 21.90
CA ASP A 311 -12.32 -10.87 22.40
C ASP A 311 -13.74 -10.40 22.04
N VAL A 312 -13.94 -10.09 20.75
CA VAL A 312 -15.23 -9.63 20.23
C VAL A 312 -16.07 -10.82 19.78
N SER A 313 -17.27 -10.93 20.34
CA SER A 313 -18.27 -11.92 19.97
C SER A 313 -19.54 -11.21 19.53
N LEU A 314 -20.09 -11.60 18.38
CA LEU A 314 -21.30 -11.01 17.78
C LEU A 314 -22.15 -12.13 17.18
N ARG A 315 -23.47 -11.97 17.19
CA ARG A 315 -24.41 -12.90 16.56
C ARG A 315 -25.49 -12.11 15.86
N VAL A 316 -25.77 -12.47 14.61
CA VAL A 316 -26.81 -11.88 13.78
C VAL A 316 -27.68 -12.99 13.21
N ALA A 317 -28.97 -12.96 13.50
CA ALA A 317 -29.97 -13.84 12.94
C ALA A 317 -30.37 -13.42 11.51
N PRO A 318 -30.93 -14.33 10.70
CA PRO A 318 -31.55 -13.96 9.42
C PRO A 318 -32.63 -12.90 9.59
N GLY A 319 -32.58 -11.84 8.78
CA GLY A 319 -33.53 -10.72 8.84
C GLY A 319 -33.31 -9.74 10.00
N GLU A 320 -32.30 -9.96 10.84
CA GLU A 320 -31.94 -9.08 11.96
C GLU A 320 -30.92 -8.02 11.54
N THR A 321 -31.08 -6.80 12.06
CA THR A 321 -30.06 -5.76 12.05
C THR A 321 -29.38 -5.67 13.42
N LEU A 322 -28.10 -6.03 13.48
CA LEU A 322 -27.23 -5.74 14.62
C LEU A 322 -26.43 -4.47 14.33
N ALA A 323 -26.67 -3.41 15.09
CA ALA A 323 -25.83 -2.22 15.03
C ALA A 323 -24.57 -2.37 15.89
N VAL A 324 -23.42 -2.00 15.35
CA VAL A 324 -22.16 -1.90 16.11
C VAL A 324 -21.78 -0.43 16.23
N VAL A 325 -21.77 0.08 17.45
CA VAL A 325 -21.61 1.52 17.74
C VAL A 325 -20.41 1.81 18.60
N GLY A 326 -19.86 3.02 18.51
CA GLY A 326 -18.77 3.48 19.36
C GLY A 326 -17.95 4.60 18.71
N GLU A 327 -17.06 5.21 19.48
CA GLU A 327 -16.15 6.27 19.01
C GLU A 327 -15.24 5.81 17.86
N SER A 328 -14.71 6.75 17.08
CA SER A 328 -13.74 6.45 16.01
C SER A 328 -12.53 5.70 16.59
N GLY A 329 -12.01 4.73 15.83
CA GLY A 329 -10.88 3.90 16.28
C GLY A 329 -11.24 2.80 17.29
N SER A 330 -12.51 2.58 17.62
CA SER A 330 -12.90 1.52 18.57
C SER A 330 -12.80 0.08 18.02
N GLY A 331 -12.50 -0.12 16.73
CA GLY A 331 -12.30 -1.44 16.11
C GLY A 331 -13.47 -1.99 15.27
N LYS A 332 -14.52 -1.20 15.07
CA LYS A 332 -15.75 -1.60 14.34
C LYS A 332 -15.47 -2.07 12.90
N SER A 333 -14.86 -1.21 12.09
CA SER A 333 -14.52 -1.50 10.69
C SER A 333 -13.56 -2.69 10.56
N LEU A 334 -12.55 -2.77 11.44
CA LEU A 334 -11.61 -3.90 11.46
C LEU A 334 -12.31 -5.23 11.77
N THR A 335 -13.36 -5.22 12.59
CA THR A 335 -14.17 -6.42 12.88
C THR A 335 -14.87 -6.92 11.62
N GLY A 336 -15.49 -6.02 10.84
CA GLY A 336 -16.13 -6.37 9.56
C GLY A 336 -15.13 -6.86 8.51
N LEU A 337 -14.00 -6.16 8.37
CA LEU A 337 -12.91 -6.55 7.46
C LEU A 337 -12.30 -7.91 7.83
N ALA A 338 -12.23 -8.26 9.11
CA ALA A 338 -11.77 -9.58 9.57
C ALA A 338 -12.69 -10.70 9.09
N VAL A 339 -14.01 -10.55 9.21
CA VAL A 339 -15.00 -11.53 8.73
C VAL A 339 -14.87 -11.78 7.22
N LEU A 340 -14.67 -10.73 6.44
CA LEU A 340 -14.48 -10.83 4.98
C LEU A 340 -13.08 -11.30 4.57
N GLY A 341 -12.13 -11.36 5.50
CA GLY A 341 -10.71 -11.61 5.22
C GLY A 341 -10.05 -10.52 4.38
N LEU A 342 -10.47 -9.26 4.57
CA LEU A 342 -9.97 -8.05 3.93
C LEU A 342 -9.07 -7.22 4.86
N LEU A 343 -8.57 -7.81 5.95
CA LEU A 343 -7.64 -7.12 6.85
C LEU A 343 -6.41 -6.61 6.09
N PRO A 344 -5.91 -5.41 6.43
CA PRO A 344 -4.68 -4.90 5.84
C PRO A 344 -3.53 -5.86 6.18
N PRO A 345 -2.49 -5.98 5.33
CA PRO A 345 -1.48 -7.03 5.52
C PRO A 345 -0.66 -6.92 6.82
N VAL A 346 -0.68 -5.76 7.48
CA VAL A 346 -0.07 -5.52 8.80
C VAL A 346 -0.89 -6.09 9.96
N ALA A 347 -2.17 -6.35 9.73
CA ALA A 347 -3.08 -6.94 10.70
C ALA A 347 -3.19 -8.45 10.49
N ARG A 348 -3.26 -9.19 11.60
CA ARG A 348 -3.52 -10.63 11.61
C ARG A 348 -4.62 -10.97 12.59
N ILE A 349 -5.36 -12.04 12.30
CA ILE A 349 -6.24 -12.65 13.27
C ILE A 349 -5.35 -13.47 14.21
N GLU A 350 -5.39 -13.15 15.49
CA GLU A 350 -4.64 -13.87 16.53
C GLU A 350 -5.47 -15.04 17.09
N GLN A 351 -6.76 -14.78 17.37
CA GLN A 351 -7.70 -15.81 17.81
C GLN A 351 -9.12 -15.52 17.31
N GLY A 352 -9.97 -16.55 17.41
CA GLY A 352 -11.40 -16.45 17.20
C GLY A 352 -11.90 -17.35 16.08
N ALA A 353 -13.21 -17.35 15.88
CA ALA A 353 -13.88 -18.02 14.78
C ALA A 353 -15.01 -17.15 14.26
N ALA A 354 -15.27 -17.21 12.95
CA ALA A 354 -16.44 -16.58 12.36
C ALA A 354 -17.13 -17.59 11.46
N PHE A 355 -18.46 -17.68 11.56
CA PHE A 355 -19.30 -18.58 10.80
C PHE A 355 -20.32 -17.77 10.00
N VAL A 356 -20.43 -18.08 8.71
CA VAL A 356 -21.45 -17.54 7.80
C VAL A 356 -22.19 -18.72 7.20
N GLU A 357 -23.51 -18.77 7.37
CA GLU A 357 -24.32 -19.96 7.02
C GLU A 357 -23.74 -21.26 7.60
N GLY A 358 -23.24 -21.21 8.84
CA GLY A 358 -22.61 -22.33 9.52
C GLY A 358 -21.23 -22.74 8.98
N ARG A 359 -20.67 -22.03 7.98
CA ARG A 359 -19.33 -22.28 7.43
C ARG A 359 -18.31 -21.38 8.12
N GLU A 360 -17.25 -21.95 8.67
CA GLU A 360 -16.14 -21.17 9.22
C GLU A 360 -15.43 -20.40 8.09
N VAL A 361 -15.22 -19.09 8.25
CA VAL A 361 -14.68 -18.22 7.17
C VAL A 361 -13.26 -17.69 7.43
N LEU A 362 -12.81 -17.59 8.69
CA LEU A 362 -11.52 -16.98 9.04
C LEU A 362 -10.32 -17.84 8.64
N ARG A 363 -10.52 -19.16 8.45
CA ARG A 363 -9.46 -20.12 8.09
C ARG A 363 -9.60 -20.66 6.67
N LEU A 364 -10.61 -20.21 5.91
CA LEU A 364 -10.75 -20.63 4.52
C LEU A 364 -9.55 -20.19 3.67
N PRO A 365 -9.08 -21.03 2.74
CA PRO A 365 -8.10 -20.61 1.76
C PRO A 365 -8.70 -19.53 0.86
N GLU A 366 -7.84 -18.66 0.31
CA GLU A 366 -8.25 -17.49 -0.49
C GLU A 366 -9.29 -17.80 -1.58
N PRO A 367 -9.19 -18.91 -2.38
CA PRO A 367 -10.21 -19.23 -3.38
C PRO A 367 -11.58 -19.52 -2.77
N ALA A 368 -11.64 -20.25 -1.66
CA ALA A 368 -12.90 -20.57 -0.97
C ALA A 368 -13.50 -19.31 -0.33
N ARG A 369 -12.67 -18.46 0.28
CA ARG A 369 -13.13 -17.17 0.84
C ARG A 369 -13.60 -16.21 -0.25
N ARG A 370 -12.91 -16.15 -1.39
CA ARG A 370 -13.31 -15.37 -2.57
C ARG A 370 -14.68 -15.81 -3.09
N SER A 371 -15.01 -17.10 -3.05
CA SER A 371 -16.34 -17.57 -3.48
C SER A 371 -17.50 -17.08 -2.60
N LEU A 372 -17.20 -16.69 -1.35
CA LEU A 372 -18.19 -16.17 -0.40
C LEU A 372 -18.34 -14.65 -0.48
N ARG A 373 -17.24 -13.90 -0.65
CA ARG A 373 -17.25 -12.44 -0.79
C ARG A 373 -17.97 -12.01 -2.06
N GLY A 374 -18.96 -11.13 -1.94
CA GLY A 374 -19.79 -10.71 -3.07
C GLY A 374 -20.87 -11.72 -3.47
N GLY A 375 -20.92 -12.88 -2.80
CA GLY A 375 -21.96 -13.89 -2.90
C GLY A 375 -22.72 -13.99 -1.57
N ALA A 376 -22.40 -14.96 -0.72
CA ALA A 376 -23.05 -15.17 0.58
C ALA A 376 -22.84 -14.02 1.58
N MET A 377 -21.72 -13.30 1.49
CA MET A 377 -21.42 -12.14 2.33
C MET A 377 -20.93 -10.96 1.50
N ALA A 378 -21.41 -9.77 1.80
CA ALA A 378 -21.04 -8.54 1.11
C ALA A 378 -20.78 -7.38 2.08
N MET A 379 -20.15 -6.32 1.58
CA MET A 379 -19.84 -5.13 2.34
C MET A 379 -20.25 -3.87 1.58
N ILE A 380 -20.78 -2.90 2.32
CA ILE A 380 -20.87 -1.49 1.91
C ILE A 380 -19.73 -0.78 2.63
N PHE A 381 -18.79 -0.22 1.88
CA PHE A 381 -17.63 0.49 2.43
C PHE A 381 -17.98 1.93 2.83
N GLN A 382 -17.17 2.54 3.69
CA GLN A 382 -17.42 3.86 4.27
C GLN A 382 -17.47 5.01 3.24
N ASP A 383 -16.66 4.97 2.19
CA ASP A 383 -16.59 6.05 1.19
C ASP A 383 -16.78 5.53 -0.26
N PRO A 384 -17.87 5.92 -0.95
CA PRO A 384 -18.10 5.56 -2.34
C PRO A 384 -17.02 6.02 -3.32
N LEU A 385 -16.38 7.17 -3.09
CA LEU A 385 -15.41 7.74 -4.03
C LEU A 385 -14.13 6.92 -4.08
N SER A 386 -13.66 6.44 -2.93
CA SER A 386 -12.53 5.51 -2.85
C SER A 386 -12.91 4.08 -3.22
N SER A 387 -14.19 3.71 -3.16
CA SER A 387 -14.65 2.35 -3.45
C SER A 387 -15.05 2.11 -4.91
N LEU A 388 -15.51 3.14 -5.62
CA LEU A 388 -15.84 3.08 -7.04
C LEU A 388 -14.62 3.44 -7.89
N ASN A 389 -14.34 2.64 -8.92
CA ASN A 389 -13.26 2.95 -9.84
C ASN A 389 -13.67 4.12 -10.77
N PRO A 390 -12.97 5.28 -10.73
CA PRO A 390 -13.37 6.48 -11.46
C PRO A 390 -13.23 6.36 -12.98
N VAL A 391 -12.48 5.37 -13.49
CA VAL A 391 -12.26 5.16 -14.93
C VAL A 391 -13.19 4.10 -15.54
N HIS A 392 -14.10 3.52 -14.76
CA HIS A 392 -15.09 2.57 -15.24
C HIS A 392 -16.51 3.10 -15.05
N ARG A 393 -17.41 2.75 -15.97
CA ARG A 393 -18.83 3.10 -15.83
C ARG A 393 -19.45 2.34 -14.67
N ILE A 394 -20.47 2.93 -14.05
CA ILE A 394 -21.18 2.34 -12.92
C ILE A 394 -21.77 0.97 -13.27
N GLY A 395 -22.37 0.85 -14.44
CA GLY A 395 -22.97 -0.40 -14.89
C GLY A 395 -21.95 -1.52 -15.11
N ASP A 396 -20.74 -1.17 -15.57
CA ASP A 396 -19.66 -2.15 -15.79
C ASP A 396 -19.16 -2.73 -14.46
N GLN A 397 -19.03 -1.88 -13.43
CA GLN A 397 -18.60 -2.30 -12.09
C GLN A 397 -19.64 -3.20 -11.41
N ILE A 398 -20.94 -2.90 -11.54
CA ILE A 398 -22.01 -3.78 -11.03
C ILE A 398 -22.04 -5.10 -11.82
N ALA A 399 -21.88 -5.03 -13.15
CA ALA A 399 -21.82 -6.21 -14.02
C ALA A 399 -20.64 -7.14 -13.68
N GLU A 400 -19.50 -6.60 -13.25
CA GLU A 400 -18.34 -7.36 -12.80
C GLU A 400 -18.69 -8.23 -11.57
N GLY A 401 -19.33 -7.64 -10.56
CA GLY A 401 -19.79 -8.37 -9.37
C GLY A 401 -20.79 -9.49 -9.71
N LEU A 402 -21.71 -9.24 -10.63
CA LEU A 402 -22.66 -10.23 -11.14
C LEU A 402 -21.97 -11.39 -11.88
N THR A 403 -20.90 -11.08 -12.63
CA THR A 403 -20.17 -12.07 -13.43
C THR A 403 -19.24 -12.91 -12.56
N ALA A 404 -18.65 -12.32 -11.52
CA ALA A 404 -17.72 -12.99 -10.61
C ALA A 404 -18.32 -14.21 -9.89
N HIS A 405 -19.64 -14.21 -9.67
CA HIS A 405 -20.37 -15.30 -9.01
C HIS A 405 -21.34 -16.05 -9.95
N ALA A 406 -21.32 -15.74 -11.25
CA ALA A 406 -22.20 -16.41 -12.20
C ALA A 406 -21.74 -17.87 -12.42
N ARG A 407 -22.65 -18.83 -12.16
CA ARG A 407 -22.42 -20.25 -12.47
C ARG A 407 -22.32 -20.53 -13.97
N THR A 408 -22.91 -19.68 -14.79
CA THR A 408 -22.95 -19.79 -16.26
C THR A 408 -22.75 -18.42 -16.89
N ARG A 409 -22.06 -18.36 -18.02
CA ARG A 409 -21.85 -17.12 -18.78
C ARG A 409 -23.20 -16.52 -19.19
N GLN A 410 -23.48 -15.30 -18.75
CA GLN A 410 -24.70 -14.58 -19.10
C GLN A 410 -24.53 -13.82 -20.41
N SER A 411 -25.59 -13.66 -21.20
CA SER A 411 -25.54 -12.80 -22.38
C SER A 411 -25.36 -11.33 -21.96
N ALA A 412 -24.66 -10.54 -22.78
CA ALA A 412 -24.43 -9.13 -22.49
C ALA A 412 -25.73 -8.31 -22.37
N HIS A 413 -26.82 -8.75 -23.00
CA HIS A 413 -28.13 -8.13 -22.87
C HIS A 413 -28.75 -8.39 -21.49
N ARG A 414 -28.75 -9.66 -21.04
CA ARG A 414 -29.28 -10.04 -19.72
C ARG A 414 -28.50 -9.38 -18.59
N LEU A 415 -27.19 -9.27 -18.72
CA LEU A 415 -26.34 -8.61 -17.71
C LEU A 415 -26.70 -7.13 -17.59
N ARG A 416 -26.86 -6.42 -18.71
CA ARG A 416 -27.30 -5.02 -18.73
C ARG A 416 -28.68 -4.83 -18.11
N GLN A 417 -29.64 -5.71 -18.40
CA GLN A 417 -30.96 -5.68 -17.77
C GLN A 417 -30.86 -5.84 -16.25
N ARG A 418 -30.12 -6.83 -15.75
CA ARG A 418 -29.93 -7.03 -14.31
C ARG A 418 -29.29 -5.82 -13.63
N VAL A 419 -28.31 -5.18 -14.28
CA VAL A 419 -27.69 -3.95 -13.78
C VAL A 419 -28.72 -2.83 -13.66
N VAL A 420 -29.54 -2.62 -14.69
CA VAL A 420 -30.61 -1.61 -14.67
C VAL A 420 -31.62 -1.94 -13.57
N ASP A 421 -32.03 -3.20 -13.41
CA ASP A 421 -32.95 -3.62 -12.36
C ASP A 421 -32.38 -3.37 -10.96
N LEU A 422 -31.08 -3.62 -10.75
CA LEU A 422 -30.41 -3.33 -9.48
C LEU A 422 -30.37 -1.82 -9.20
N LEU A 423 -30.04 -1.02 -10.20
CA LEU A 423 -30.05 0.45 -10.08
C LEU A 423 -31.45 1.00 -9.81
N THR A 424 -32.47 0.45 -10.47
CA THR A 424 -33.88 0.77 -10.20
C THR A 424 -34.24 0.45 -8.75
N ARG A 425 -33.87 -0.74 -8.26
CA ARG A 425 -34.17 -1.19 -6.90
C ARG A 425 -33.56 -0.29 -5.83
N VAL A 426 -32.34 0.19 -6.03
CA VAL A 426 -31.72 1.13 -5.09
C VAL A 426 -32.20 2.58 -5.28
N GLY A 427 -33.21 2.82 -6.12
CA GLY A 427 -33.80 4.14 -6.32
C GLY A 427 -32.93 5.12 -7.12
N ILE A 428 -32.08 4.63 -8.03
CA ILE A 428 -31.34 5.51 -8.95
C ILE A 428 -32.30 6.01 -10.04
N PRO A 429 -32.47 7.34 -10.22
CA PRO A 429 -33.28 7.88 -11.29
C PRO A 429 -32.60 7.69 -12.65
N ASP A 430 -33.39 7.38 -13.68
CA ASP A 430 -32.92 7.01 -15.02
C ASP A 430 -31.78 5.96 -14.98
N PRO A 431 -32.07 4.76 -14.46
CA PRO A 431 -31.05 3.74 -14.19
C PRO A 431 -30.32 3.30 -15.46
N ALA A 432 -30.98 3.33 -16.62
CA ALA A 432 -30.37 3.00 -17.91
C ALA A 432 -29.30 4.02 -18.33
N ALA A 433 -29.55 5.32 -18.14
CA ALA A 433 -28.53 6.34 -18.38
C ALA A 433 -27.44 6.30 -17.32
N ARG A 434 -27.79 6.15 -16.03
CA ARG A 434 -26.81 6.12 -14.93
C ARG A 434 -25.92 4.90 -14.94
N ALA A 435 -26.37 3.76 -15.48
CA ALA A 435 -25.50 2.63 -15.77
C ALA A 435 -24.35 2.99 -16.71
N ARG A 436 -24.56 3.95 -17.63
CA ARG A 436 -23.53 4.42 -18.57
C ARG A 436 -22.68 5.55 -18.01
N ALA A 437 -23.03 6.12 -16.88
CA ALA A 437 -22.29 7.21 -16.26
C ALA A 437 -21.04 6.70 -15.54
N TYR A 438 -20.05 7.57 -15.38
CA TYR A 438 -18.89 7.39 -14.52
C TYR A 438 -19.18 7.92 -13.10
N PRO A 439 -18.42 7.48 -12.08
CA PRO A 439 -18.65 7.91 -10.69
C PRO A 439 -18.65 9.43 -10.49
N HIS A 440 -17.81 10.17 -11.22
CA HIS A 440 -17.73 11.64 -11.11
C HIS A 440 -18.94 12.37 -11.73
N GLU A 441 -19.80 11.66 -12.46
CA GLU A 441 -21.04 12.20 -13.05
C GLU A 441 -22.28 11.94 -12.16
N LEU A 442 -22.08 11.34 -10.98
CA LEU A 442 -23.12 11.03 -9.99
C LEU A 442 -23.02 11.92 -8.75
N SER A 443 -24.17 12.24 -8.14
CA SER A 443 -24.20 12.89 -6.82
C SER A 443 -23.68 11.95 -5.71
N GLY A 444 -23.35 12.49 -4.54
CA GLY A 444 -22.93 11.69 -3.38
C GLY A 444 -23.89 10.55 -3.05
N GLY A 445 -25.19 10.86 -2.93
CA GLY A 445 -26.23 9.86 -2.68
C GLY A 445 -26.38 8.83 -3.80
N MET A 446 -26.24 9.23 -5.07
CA MET A 446 -26.28 8.29 -6.20
C MET A 446 -25.08 7.33 -6.18
N ARG A 447 -23.89 7.82 -5.82
CA ARG A 447 -22.71 6.96 -5.65
C ARG A 447 -22.91 5.96 -4.51
N GLN A 448 -23.47 6.39 -3.39
CA GLN A 448 -23.82 5.49 -2.29
C GLN A 448 -24.78 4.40 -2.75
N ARG A 449 -25.88 4.78 -3.41
CA ARG A 449 -26.86 3.83 -3.95
C ARG A 449 -26.25 2.86 -4.96
N ALA A 450 -25.36 3.32 -5.83
CA ALA A 450 -24.64 2.46 -6.77
C ALA A 450 -23.73 1.44 -6.05
N MET A 451 -23.05 1.86 -4.97
CA MET A 451 -22.26 0.96 -4.13
C MET A 451 -23.14 -0.07 -3.40
N ILE A 452 -24.31 0.34 -2.90
CA ILE A 452 -25.30 -0.58 -2.32
C ILE A 452 -25.76 -1.59 -3.37
N ALA A 453 -26.09 -1.14 -4.60
CA ALA A 453 -26.48 -2.02 -5.70
C ALA A 453 -25.41 -3.07 -6.02
N MET A 454 -24.14 -2.68 -5.98
CA MET A 454 -23.00 -3.59 -6.17
C MET A 454 -22.90 -4.61 -5.03
N ALA A 455 -23.06 -4.18 -3.77
CA ALA A 455 -22.98 -5.05 -2.60
C ALA A 455 -24.11 -6.11 -2.59
N ILE A 456 -25.32 -5.73 -3.01
CA ILE A 456 -26.49 -6.62 -2.99
C ILE A 456 -26.70 -7.41 -4.29
N ALA A 457 -25.81 -7.25 -5.27
CA ALA A 457 -26.00 -7.74 -6.64
C ALA A 457 -26.24 -9.26 -6.73
N ASN A 458 -25.67 -10.03 -5.81
CA ASN A 458 -25.81 -11.49 -5.73
C ASN A 458 -26.55 -11.97 -4.47
N ASP A 459 -27.45 -11.14 -3.94
CA ASP A 459 -28.38 -11.51 -2.87
C ASP A 459 -27.68 -12.10 -1.62
N PRO A 460 -26.78 -11.32 -0.97
CA PRO A 460 -26.01 -11.80 0.17
C PRO A 460 -26.90 -12.15 1.35
N ARG A 461 -26.45 -13.14 2.13
CA ARG A 461 -27.08 -13.56 3.39
C ARG A 461 -26.67 -12.69 4.56
N VAL A 462 -25.43 -12.18 4.50
CA VAL A 462 -24.88 -11.25 5.48
C VAL A 462 -24.39 -10.01 4.75
N LEU A 463 -24.86 -8.85 5.17
CA LEU A 463 -24.39 -7.55 4.70
C LEU A 463 -23.73 -6.80 5.86
N ILE A 464 -22.46 -6.46 5.69
CA ILE A 464 -21.74 -5.58 6.61
C ILE A 464 -21.78 -4.18 6.02
N ALA A 465 -22.47 -3.26 6.67
CA ALA A 465 -22.58 -1.88 6.22
C ALA A 465 -21.73 -0.99 7.13
N ASP A 466 -20.59 -0.52 6.63
CA ASP A 466 -19.65 0.30 7.37
C ASP A 466 -19.88 1.77 7.08
N GLU A 467 -20.49 2.47 8.04
CA GLU A 467 -20.83 3.90 7.93
C GLU A 467 -21.56 4.26 6.62
N PRO A 468 -22.61 3.51 6.22
CA PRO A 468 -23.22 3.60 4.89
C PRO A 468 -24.00 4.89 4.65
N THR A 469 -24.09 5.78 5.64
CA THR A 469 -24.78 7.07 5.55
C THR A 469 -23.91 8.25 5.94
N THR A 470 -22.62 8.01 6.23
CA THR A 470 -21.69 9.09 6.57
C THR A 470 -21.52 10.02 5.36
N ALA A 471 -21.45 11.33 5.63
CA ALA A 471 -21.31 12.39 4.62
C ALA A 471 -22.48 12.53 3.62
N LEU A 472 -23.66 11.97 3.94
CA LEU A 472 -24.90 12.22 3.21
C LEU A 472 -25.75 13.28 3.93
N ASP A 473 -26.55 14.02 3.18
CA ASP A 473 -27.59 14.87 3.77
C ASP A 473 -28.67 14.02 4.46
N VAL A 474 -29.36 14.61 5.45
CA VAL A 474 -30.34 13.92 6.29
C VAL A 474 -31.44 13.25 5.46
N THR A 475 -31.87 13.88 4.37
CA THR A 475 -32.91 13.35 3.49
C THR A 475 -32.43 12.10 2.74
N ILE A 476 -31.24 12.15 2.15
CA ILE A 476 -30.65 11.00 1.45
C ILE A 476 -30.32 9.88 2.45
N GLN A 477 -29.82 10.20 3.64
CA GLN A 477 -29.59 9.24 4.71
C GLN A 477 -30.87 8.45 5.01
N ALA A 478 -31.98 9.11 5.31
CA ALA A 478 -33.25 8.44 5.61
C ALA A 478 -33.69 7.51 4.48
N GLN A 479 -33.55 7.96 3.23
CA GLN A 479 -33.90 7.12 2.08
C GLN A 479 -32.97 5.88 1.92
N VAL A 480 -31.70 5.98 2.30
CA VAL A 480 -30.75 4.85 2.30
C VAL A 480 -31.09 3.87 3.43
N LEU A 481 -31.46 4.35 4.61
CA LEU A 481 -31.89 3.50 5.73
C LEU A 481 -33.15 2.73 5.38
N THR A 482 -34.16 3.38 4.80
CA THR A 482 -35.37 2.71 4.31
C THR A 482 -35.05 1.62 3.29
N LEU A 483 -34.20 1.93 2.30
CA LEU A 483 -33.76 0.97 1.29
C LEU A 483 -33.12 -0.27 1.92
N LEU A 484 -32.21 -0.10 2.88
CA LEU A 484 -31.55 -1.22 3.57
C LEU A 484 -32.56 -2.04 4.40
N GLY A 485 -33.50 -1.37 5.07
CA GLY A 485 -34.58 -2.02 5.82
C GLY A 485 -35.51 -2.86 4.93
N ASP A 486 -35.85 -2.36 3.74
CA ASP A 486 -36.65 -3.07 2.74
C ASP A 486 -35.91 -4.29 2.19
N LEU A 487 -34.64 -4.11 1.77
CA LEU A 487 -33.81 -5.19 1.26
C LEU A 487 -33.57 -6.30 2.29
N ARG A 488 -33.40 -5.93 3.57
CA ARG A 488 -33.30 -6.87 4.69
C ARG A 488 -34.56 -7.73 4.80
N ARG A 489 -35.74 -7.09 4.82
CA ARG A 489 -37.05 -7.77 4.97
C ARG A 489 -37.36 -8.69 3.79
N GLU A 490 -37.12 -8.23 2.56
CA GLU A 490 -37.42 -8.99 1.34
C GLU A 490 -36.58 -10.28 1.26
N ARG A 491 -35.32 -10.24 1.74
CA ARG A 491 -34.34 -11.30 1.50
C ARG A 491 -34.00 -12.15 2.73
N GLY A 492 -34.52 -11.79 3.90
CA GLY A 492 -34.12 -12.39 5.18
C GLY A 492 -32.61 -12.24 5.45
N MET A 493 -32.01 -11.15 4.97
CA MET A 493 -30.58 -10.88 5.06
C MET A 493 -30.24 -10.39 6.48
N GLY A 494 -29.21 -10.96 7.10
CA GLY A 494 -28.66 -10.41 8.35
C GLY A 494 -27.79 -9.18 8.05
N VAL A 495 -27.96 -8.10 8.81
CA VAL A 495 -27.24 -6.84 8.61
C VAL A 495 -26.39 -6.53 9.83
N VAL A 496 -25.08 -6.37 9.64
CA VAL A 496 -24.20 -5.73 10.62
C VAL A 496 -24.07 -4.27 10.23
N PHE A 497 -24.70 -3.37 10.97
CA PHE A 497 -24.71 -1.94 10.68
C PHE A 497 -23.70 -1.21 11.59
N ILE A 498 -22.54 -0.86 11.04
CA ILE A 498 -21.51 -0.12 11.79
C ILE A 498 -21.77 1.37 11.62
N THR A 499 -21.90 2.09 12.74
CA THR A 499 -22.10 3.53 12.74
C THR A 499 -21.60 4.16 14.03
N HIS A 500 -21.38 5.47 14.00
CA HIS A 500 -21.17 6.28 15.20
C HIS A 500 -22.43 7.07 15.61
N SER A 501 -23.51 7.01 14.81
CA SER A 501 -24.75 7.76 15.03
C SER A 501 -25.80 6.93 15.77
N LEU A 502 -26.05 7.27 17.04
CA LEU A 502 -27.10 6.62 17.85
C LEU A 502 -28.53 6.88 17.35
N PRO A 503 -28.90 8.08 16.83
CA PRO A 503 -30.22 8.28 16.24
C PRO A 503 -30.51 7.30 15.09
N VAL A 504 -29.51 7.03 14.24
CA VAL A 504 -29.64 6.05 13.14
C VAL A 504 -29.87 4.64 13.69
N VAL A 505 -29.22 4.30 14.80
CA VAL A 505 -29.35 2.98 15.44
C VAL A 505 -30.76 2.78 15.99
N ALA A 506 -31.35 3.79 16.62
CA ALA A 506 -32.72 3.74 17.11
C ALA A 506 -33.75 3.49 16.00
N GLU A 507 -33.46 3.92 14.77
CA GLU A 507 -34.36 3.78 13.62
C GLU A 507 -34.29 2.40 12.96
N ILE A 508 -33.10 1.80 12.84
CA ILE A 508 -32.88 0.63 11.97
C ILE A 508 -32.50 -0.67 12.69
N ALA A 509 -32.04 -0.60 13.94
CA ALA A 509 -31.42 -1.73 14.62
C ALA A 509 -32.40 -2.49 15.51
N ASP A 510 -32.42 -3.81 15.39
CA ASP A 510 -33.15 -4.68 16.33
C ASP A 510 -32.31 -4.87 17.61
N ARG A 511 -30.99 -4.99 17.45
CA ARG A 511 -30.02 -5.10 18.55
C ARG A 511 -28.86 -4.14 18.35
N VAL A 512 -28.20 -3.80 19.45
CA VAL A 512 -27.00 -2.96 19.47
C VAL A 512 -25.88 -3.65 20.23
N ALA A 513 -24.65 -3.52 19.73
CA ALA A 513 -23.41 -3.86 20.40
C ALA A 513 -22.53 -2.61 20.48
N VAL A 514 -22.31 -2.13 21.70
CA VAL A 514 -21.51 -0.95 22.02
C VAL A 514 -20.06 -1.39 22.17
N MET A 515 -19.18 -0.81 21.35
CA MET A 515 -17.77 -1.14 21.25
C MET A 515 -16.89 0.03 21.73
N TYR A 516 -16.01 -0.25 22.70
CA TYR A 516 -15.05 0.71 23.22
C TYR A 516 -13.64 0.10 23.23
N ALA A 517 -12.67 0.82 22.66
CA ALA A 517 -11.26 0.44 22.65
C ALA A 517 -11.01 -1.05 22.30
N GLY A 518 -11.67 -1.54 21.25
CA GLY A 518 -11.51 -2.91 20.77
C GLY A 518 -12.40 -3.96 21.43
N GLU A 519 -13.25 -3.60 22.39
CA GLU A 519 -14.05 -4.55 23.17
C GLU A 519 -15.54 -4.24 23.09
N ILE A 520 -16.39 -5.27 23.08
CA ILE A 520 -17.82 -5.10 23.34
C ILE A 520 -17.99 -4.84 24.84
N VAL A 521 -18.54 -3.67 25.17
CA VAL A 521 -18.78 -3.25 26.55
C VAL A 521 -20.23 -3.40 26.97
N GLU A 522 -21.15 -3.42 26.03
CA GLU A 522 -22.57 -3.66 26.28
C GLU A 522 -23.25 -4.15 25.00
N GLN A 523 -24.18 -5.09 25.11
CA GLN A 523 -24.92 -5.61 23.96
C GLN A 523 -26.31 -6.09 24.37
N GLY A 524 -27.34 -5.79 23.58
CA GLY A 524 -28.71 -6.27 23.80
C GLY A 524 -29.72 -5.71 22.79
N PRO A 525 -31.03 -5.93 23.00
CA PRO A 525 -32.08 -5.28 22.22
C PRO A 525 -31.90 -3.76 22.23
N ALA A 526 -31.98 -3.12 21.07
CA ALA A 526 -31.68 -1.69 20.95
C ALA A 526 -32.54 -0.84 21.90
N ALA A 527 -33.85 -1.13 21.96
CA ALA A 527 -34.79 -0.48 22.87
C ALA A 527 -34.39 -0.64 24.35
N THR A 528 -33.96 -1.84 24.78
CA THR A 528 -33.56 -2.12 26.16
C THR A 528 -32.29 -1.37 26.54
N VAL A 529 -31.24 -1.44 25.70
CA VAL A 529 -29.96 -0.77 25.95
C VAL A 529 -30.12 0.75 25.97
N PHE A 530 -30.99 1.30 25.13
CA PHE A 530 -31.21 2.75 25.06
C PHE A 530 -32.04 3.25 26.24
N ALA A 531 -33.02 2.46 26.69
CA ALA A 531 -33.84 2.81 27.85
C ALA A 531 -33.10 2.62 29.18
N ARG A 532 -32.25 1.59 29.28
CA ARG A 532 -31.52 1.21 30.50
C ARG A 532 -30.07 0.85 30.19
N PRO A 533 -29.22 1.84 29.88
CA PRO A 533 -27.80 1.59 29.60
C PRO A 533 -27.07 1.20 30.90
N LEU A 534 -26.48 0.00 30.92
CA LEU A 534 -25.82 -0.56 32.10
C LEU A 534 -24.34 -0.19 32.22
N HIS A 535 -23.67 0.03 31.08
CA HIS A 535 -22.26 0.39 31.07
C HIS A 535 -22.11 1.93 31.06
N PRO A 536 -21.31 2.53 31.96
CA PRO A 536 -21.10 3.98 32.03
C PRO A 536 -20.74 4.65 30.70
N TYR A 537 -19.97 3.96 29.85
CA TYR A 537 -19.68 4.43 28.49
C TYR A 537 -20.92 4.54 27.62
N THR A 538 -21.83 3.57 27.65
CA THR A 538 -23.07 3.58 26.88
C THR A 538 -23.95 4.73 27.33
N SER A 539 -24.10 4.93 28.64
CA SER A 539 -24.84 6.07 29.19
C SER A 539 -24.23 7.40 28.75
N ALA A 540 -22.89 7.51 28.76
CA ALA A 540 -22.19 8.71 28.31
C ALA A 540 -22.31 8.93 26.79
N LEU A 541 -22.30 7.87 26.00
CA LEU A 541 -22.49 7.93 24.54
C LEU A 541 -23.91 8.43 24.21
N LEU A 542 -24.93 7.90 24.88
CA LEU A 542 -26.32 8.37 24.75
C LEU A 542 -26.46 9.84 25.17
N ALA A 543 -25.81 10.25 26.27
CA ALA A 543 -25.84 11.65 26.73
C ALA A 543 -25.09 12.62 25.79
N SER A 544 -24.17 12.11 24.97
CA SER A 544 -23.44 12.90 23.97
C SER A 544 -24.21 13.10 22.67
N ALA A 545 -25.33 12.42 22.48
CA ALA A 545 -26.18 12.62 21.31
C ALA A 545 -26.95 13.95 21.41
N PRO A 546 -27.20 14.65 20.29
CA PRO A 546 -28.01 15.86 20.27
C PRO A 546 -29.39 15.60 20.88
N ARG A 547 -29.82 16.46 21.81
CA ARG A 547 -31.12 16.36 22.47
C ARG A 547 -32.18 17.10 21.67
N GLU A 548 -33.41 16.57 21.65
CA GLU A 548 -34.55 17.21 20.97
C GLU A 548 -34.95 18.55 21.63
N ASP A 549 -34.64 18.73 22.92
CA ASP A 549 -34.89 19.95 23.69
C ASP A 549 -33.88 21.08 23.41
N GLY A 550 -32.91 20.88 22.52
CA GLY A 550 -31.88 21.87 22.19
C GLY A 550 -30.80 22.06 23.25
N GLY A 551 -30.76 21.22 24.29
CA GLY A 551 -29.69 21.21 25.28
C GLY A 551 -28.33 20.84 24.66
N LEU A 552 -27.26 21.45 25.19
CA LEU A 552 -25.89 21.10 24.77
C LEU A 552 -25.61 19.62 25.14
N PRO A 553 -25.09 18.81 24.21
CA PRO A 553 -24.74 17.42 24.50
C PRO A 553 -23.59 17.34 25.51
N ASP A 554 -23.66 16.37 26.42
CA ASP A 554 -22.60 16.13 27.38
C ASP A 554 -21.42 15.42 26.70
N GLY A 555 -20.29 16.10 26.59
CA GLY A 555 -19.06 15.49 26.11
C GLY A 555 -18.57 14.37 27.03
N ILE A 556 -18.05 13.29 26.46
CA ILE A 556 -17.36 12.25 27.22
C ILE A 556 -15.94 12.76 27.52
N PRO A 557 -15.58 13.03 28.79
CA PRO A 557 -14.30 13.65 29.13
C PRO A 557 -13.11 12.77 28.74
N GLY A 558 -11.98 13.42 28.41
CA GLY A 558 -10.75 12.74 28.00
C GLY A 558 -10.80 12.16 26.58
N THR A 559 -9.70 11.53 26.17
CA THR A 559 -9.56 10.87 24.85
C THR A 559 -9.58 9.35 25.00
N VAL A 560 -10.00 8.64 23.94
CA VAL A 560 -9.87 7.17 23.91
C VAL A 560 -8.38 6.80 24.06
N PRO A 561 -8.01 5.94 25.03
CA PRO A 561 -6.62 5.50 25.18
C PRO A 561 -6.10 4.86 23.90
N LEU A 562 -4.84 5.11 23.58
CA LEU A 562 -4.20 4.45 22.43
C LEU A 562 -4.09 2.94 22.70
N PRO A 563 -4.15 2.07 21.66
CA PRO A 563 -4.10 0.62 21.86
C PRO A 563 -2.88 0.08 22.63
N HIS A 564 -1.77 0.82 22.69
CA HIS A 564 -0.56 0.45 23.45
C HIS A 564 -0.51 1.06 24.86
N GLU A 565 -1.48 1.92 25.20
CA GLU A 565 -1.61 2.62 26.48
C GLU A 565 -2.86 2.16 27.26
N LEU A 566 -3.48 1.05 26.82
CA LEU A 566 -4.67 0.53 27.46
C LEU A 566 -4.36 0.06 28.88
N PRO A 567 -5.20 0.42 29.87
CA PRO A 567 -5.00 -0.01 31.25
C PRO A 567 -5.14 -1.54 31.34
N PRO A 568 -4.50 -2.17 32.34
CA PRO A 568 -4.58 -3.62 32.55
C PRO A 568 -6.00 -4.08 32.93
N GLY A 569 -6.79 -3.20 33.55
CA GLY A 569 -8.17 -3.45 33.96
C GLY A 569 -9.22 -3.08 32.89
N CYS A 570 -10.28 -2.39 33.31
CA CYS A 570 -11.31 -1.87 32.44
C CYS A 570 -10.75 -0.77 31.52
N ALA A 571 -10.90 -0.94 30.21
CA ALA A 571 -10.42 0.01 29.21
C ALA A 571 -11.03 1.42 29.40
N PHE A 572 -12.27 1.51 29.90
CA PHE A 572 -12.96 2.78 30.12
C PHE A 572 -12.67 3.41 31.49
N ALA A 573 -11.97 2.73 32.40
CA ALA A 573 -11.68 3.24 33.75
C ALA A 573 -11.12 4.67 33.77
N PRO A 574 -10.18 5.08 32.89
CA PRO A 574 -9.63 6.44 32.89
C PRO A 574 -10.65 7.56 32.63
N ARG A 575 -11.80 7.24 32.00
CA ARG A 575 -12.87 8.18 31.64
C ARG A 575 -14.17 7.93 32.41
N CYS A 576 -14.20 6.91 33.26
CA CYS A 576 -15.41 6.45 33.94
C CYS A 576 -15.66 7.22 35.24
N ARG A 577 -16.81 7.91 35.31
CA ARG A 577 -17.28 8.64 36.50
C ARG A 577 -17.59 7.71 37.69
N HIS A 578 -17.81 6.43 37.42
CA HIS A 578 -18.20 5.41 38.40
C HIS A 578 -17.06 4.43 38.73
N ARG A 579 -15.81 4.75 38.36
CA ARG A 579 -14.61 3.93 38.59
C ARG A 579 -14.46 3.58 40.07
N ILE A 580 -14.10 2.33 40.34
CA ILE A 580 -13.68 1.82 41.66
C ILE A 580 -12.29 1.18 41.54
N PRO A 581 -11.54 0.97 42.64
CA PRO A 581 -10.20 0.38 42.58
C PRO A 581 -10.13 -0.98 41.85
N ALA A 582 -11.19 -1.81 41.96
CA ALA A 582 -11.27 -3.09 41.26
C ALA A 582 -11.27 -2.96 39.73
N CYS A 583 -11.71 -1.82 39.19
CA CYS A 583 -11.69 -1.55 37.75
C CYS A 583 -10.27 -1.46 37.19
N ASP A 584 -9.27 -1.16 38.01
CA ASP A 584 -7.88 -1.03 37.57
C ASP A 584 -7.13 -2.36 37.62
N ALA A 585 -7.56 -3.26 38.51
CA ALA A 585 -6.89 -4.53 38.77
C ALA A 585 -7.24 -5.63 37.76
N GLN A 586 -8.48 -5.68 37.28
CA GLN A 586 -8.96 -6.76 36.42
C GLN A 586 -9.84 -6.25 35.29
N ARG A 587 -9.61 -6.78 34.08
CA ARG A 587 -10.49 -6.60 32.93
C ARG A 587 -11.86 -7.25 33.24
N PRO A 588 -12.97 -6.49 33.28
CA PRO A 588 -14.27 -7.08 33.58
C PRO A 588 -14.67 -8.10 32.50
N ALA A 589 -15.28 -9.20 32.94
CA ALA A 589 -15.91 -10.15 32.02
C ALA A 589 -17.21 -9.54 31.44
N LEU A 590 -17.58 -9.97 30.23
CA LEU A 590 -18.91 -9.68 29.69
C LEU A 590 -19.90 -10.61 30.39
N VAL A 591 -20.85 -10.06 31.14
CA VAL A 591 -21.81 -10.84 31.94
C VAL A 591 -23.24 -10.58 31.48
N GLU A 592 -24.10 -11.59 31.61
CA GLU A 592 -25.55 -11.45 31.40
C GLU A 592 -26.17 -10.64 32.53
N ALA A 593 -26.87 -9.58 32.16
CA ALA A 593 -27.48 -8.60 33.04
C ALA A 593 -29.01 -8.51 32.87
N GLY A 594 -29.58 -9.37 32.03
CA GLY A 594 -31.00 -9.48 31.73
C GLY A 594 -31.23 -10.45 30.56
N GLU A 595 -32.47 -10.56 30.11
CA GLU A 595 -32.81 -11.37 28.92
C GLU A 595 -32.17 -10.73 27.68
N ASP A 596 -31.23 -11.46 27.05
CA ASP A 596 -30.43 -11.01 25.89
C ASP A 596 -29.64 -9.70 26.07
N HIS A 597 -29.40 -9.24 27.32
CA HIS A 597 -28.66 -8.02 27.63
C HIS A 597 -27.39 -8.35 28.43
N THR A 598 -26.24 -7.94 27.90
CA THR A 598 -24.93 -8.19 28.49
C THR A 598 -24.17 -6.88 28.72
N SER A 599 -23.35 -6.83 29.77
CA SER A 599 -22.53 -5.67 30.11
C SER A 599 -21.15 -6.09 30.61
N ARG A 600 -20.11 -5.32 30.26
CA ARG A 600 -18.71 -5.49 30.71
C ARG A 600 -18.37 -4.49 31.82
N CYS A 601 -19.22 -4.41 32.85
CA CYS A 601 -19.06 -3.47 33.95
C CYS A 601 -19.12 -4.22 35.29
N LEU A 602 -18.22 -3.93 36.23
CA LEU A 602 -18.27 -4.53 37.58
C LEU A 602 -19.46 -4.02 38.40
N ARG A 603 -19.99 -2.85 38.07
CA ARG A 603 -21.05 -2.14 38.81
C ARG A 603 -22.39 -2.12 38.08
N TRP A 604 -22.58 -2.98 37.06
CA TRP A 604 -23.80 -2.95 36.25
C TRP A 604 -25.08 -3.05 37.11
N ARG A 605 -25.08 -3.83 38.21
CA ARG A 605 -26.23 -3.98 39.11
C ARG A 605 -26.60 -2.72 39.88
N GLU A 606 -25.60 -1.90 40.21
CA GLU A 606 -25.79 -0.67 40.97
C GLU A 606 -26.20 0.50 40.06
N LEU A 607 -25.92 0.37 38.75
CA LEU A 607 -26.17 1.39 37.74
C LEU A 607 -27.42 1.11 36.89
N ALA A 608 -28.06 -0.06 37.11
CA ALA A 608 -29.21 -0.55 36.35
C ALA A 608 -30.53 0.19 36.65
#